data_AF-A0A958SX93-F1
#
_entry.id   AF-A0A958SX93-F1
#
_cell.length_a   1.000
_cell.length_b   1.000
_cell.length_c   1.000
_cell.angle_alpha   90.00
_cell.angle_beta   90.00
_cell.angle_gamma   90.00
#
_symmetry.space_group_name_H-M   'P 1'
#
loop_
_entity.id
_entity.type
_entity.pdbx_description
1 polymer ?
#
loop_
_entity_poly.entity_id
_entity_poly.type
_entity_poly.pdbx_seq_one_letter_code
_entity_poly.pdbx_strand_id
1 'polypeptide(L)'
;MKLQTHIPFQKQSDNLISYHSDVLLLGSCFAEHIGEKLHYHKLKSLCNPFGILFHPKAIETLIGSSVEGTKYSEGDVFFHQEQWHSFDAHSKLSSSSKEALLERLNVLREQTFKQIKKATHVIVTLGTAWVYRFLKSD
;
A
#
# COMPACT_ATOMS: atom_id res chain seq x y z
N MET A 1 29.44 29.59 -6.57
CA MET A 1 29.21 28.13 -6.72
C MET A 1 27.72 27.89 -6.90
N LYS A 2 27.28 27.19 -7.96
CA LYS A 2 25.86 26.83 -8.15
C LYS A 2 25.60 25.52 -7.39
N LEU A 3 24.89 25.62 -6.27
CA LEU A 3 24.59 24.50 -5.36
C LEU A 3 23.28 23.77 -5.69
N GLN A 4 22.63 24.13 -6.79
CA GLN A 4 21.32 23.61 -7.17
C GLN A 4 21.34 23.15 -8.63
N THR A 5 20.81 21.95 -8.84
CA THR A 5 20.47 21.46 -10.17
C THR A 5 19.14 22.07 -10.58
N HIS A 6 19.16 23.01 -11.53
CA HIS A 6 17.93 23.52 -12.10
C HIS A 6 17.42 22.52 -13.13
N ILE A 7 16.38 21.78 -12.76
CA ILE A 7 15.66 20.92 -13.69
C ILE A 7 14.53 21.77 -14.30
N PRO A 8 14.50 21.99 -15.63
CA PRO A 8 13.40 22.67 -16.28
C PRO A 8 12.17 21.76 -16.27
N PHE A 9 11.05 22.25 -15.73
CA PHE A 9 9.79 21.51 -15.73
C PHE A 9 8.78 22.19 -16.65
N GLN A 10 8.15 21.40 -17.52
CA GLN A 10 6.94 21.81 -18.20
C GLN A 10 5.74 21.51 -17.29
N LYS A 11 4.82 22.46 -17.16
CA LYS A 11 3.61 22.26 -16.36
C LYS A 11 2.76 21.18 -17.03
N GLN A 12 2.39 20.15 -16.28
CA GLN A 12 1.43 19.15 -16.75
C GLN A 12 0.08 19.80 -17.02
N SER A 13 -0.49 19.56 -18.20
CA SER A 13 -1.80 20.08 -18.62
C SER A 13 -2.94 19.14 -18.27
N ASP A 14 -2.67 17.83 -18.28
CA ASP A 14 -3.71 16.80 -18.30
C ASP A 14 -3.64 15.89 -17.06
N ASN A 15 -4.76 15.25 -16.74
CA ASN A 15 -4.90 14.32 -15.60
C ASN A 15 -4.38 14.92 -14.28
N LEU A 16 -4.77 16.16 -14.01
CA LEU A 16 -4.48 16.81 -12.74
C LEU A 16 -5.35 16.22 -11.64
N ILE A 17 -4.78 16.04 -10.45
CA ILE A 17 -5.52 15.65 -9.26
C ILE A 17 -6.47 16.79 -8.89
N SER A 18 -7.76 16.47 -8.81
CA SER A 18 -8.86 17.38 -8.48
C SER A 18 -9.86 16.70 -7.54
N TYR A 19 -10.91 17.41 -7.12
CA TYR A 19 -11.98 16.84 -6.28
C TYR A 19 -12.78 15.70 -6.94
N HIS A 20 -12.67 15.54 -8.25
CA HIS A 20 -13.24 14.40 -8.98
C HIS A 20 -12.30 13.19 -9.03
N SER A 21 -11.08 13.31 -8.51
CA SER A 21 -10.10 12.24 -8.54
C SER A 21 -10.31 11.24 -7.40
N ASP A 22 -10.15 9.97 -7.72
CA ASP A 22 -10.06 8.87 -6.77
C ASP A 22 -8.61 8.37 -6.76
N VAL A 23 -7.85 8.74 -5.73
CA VAL A 23 -6.40 8.49 -5.67
C VAL A 23 -6.11 7.24 -4.85
N LEU A 24 -5.30 6.33 -5.40
CA LEU A 24 -4.71 5.22 -4.66
C LEU A 24 -3.23 5.52 -4.40
N LEU A 25 -2.82 5.54 -3.13
CA LEU A 25 -1.42 5.69 -2.74
C LEU A 25 -0.91 4.39 -2.11
N LEU A 26 0.18 3.87 -2.65
CA LEU A 26 0.87 2.68 -2.15
C LEU A 26 2.36 3.01 -1.97
N GLY A 27 2.98 2.48 -0.93
CA GLY A 27 4.43 2.60 -0.79
C GLY A 27 4.94 2.91 0.62
N SER A 28 6.07 3.60 0.62
CA SER A 28 6.79 4.13 1.77
C SER A 28 6.00 5.10 2.64
N CYS A 29 6.61 5.55 3.75
CA CYS A 29 6.07 6.61 4.60
C CYS A 29 5.83 7.94 3.86
N PHE A 30 6.48 8.16 2.71
CA PHE A 30 6.17 9.32 1.87
C PHE A 30 4.74 9.26 1.32
N ALA A 31 4.24 8.08 0.94
CA ALA A 31 2.86 7.90 0.53
C ALA A 31 1.89 8.28 1.66
N GLU A 32 2.19 7.90 2.92
CA GLU A 32 1.36 8.27 4.07
C GLU A 32 1.33 9.79 4.29
N HIS A 33 2.49 10.46 4.28
CA HIS A 33 2.56 11.92 4.44
C HIS A 33 1.79 12.67 3.34
N ILE A 34 1.86 12.21 2.08
CA ILE A 34 1.08 12.80 0.99
C ILE A 34 -0.40 12.45 1.14
N GLY A 35 -0.73 11.22 1.52
CA GLY A 35 -2.10 10.77 1.78
C GLY A 35 -2.80 11.60 2.86
N GLU A 36 -2.10 11.91 3.95
CA GLU A 36 -2.60 12.79 5.01
C GLU A 36 -2.92 14.20 4.50
N LYS A 37 -2.08 14.77 3.63
CA LYS A 37 -2.35 16.07 3.00
C LYS A 37 -3.57 16.03 2.08
N LEU A 38 -3.69 14.97 1.27
CA LEU A 38 -4.87 14.77 0.40
C LEU A 38 -6.15 14.66 1.26
N HIS A 39 -6.10 13.90 2.35
CA HIS A 39 -7.20 13.74 3.28
C HIS A 39 -7.56 15.06 3.99
N TYR A 40 -6.57 15.82 4.44
CA TYR A 40 -6.75 17.15 5.03
C TYR A 40 -7.54 18.07 4.09
N HIS A 41 -7.18 18.07 2.80
CA HIS A 41 -7.87 18.82 1.75
C HIS A 41 -9.15 18.17 1.20
N LYS A 42 -9.63 17.08 1.82
CA LYS A 42 -10.87 16.35 1.45
C LYS A 42 -10.87 15.73 0.06
N LEU A 43 -9.69 15.45 -0.50
CA LEU A 43 -9.58 14.66 -1.71
C LEU A 43 -9.87 13.19 -1.41
N LYS A 44 -10.52 12.49 -2.35
CA LYS A 44 -10.84 11.07 -2.20
C LYS A 44 -9.57 10.26 -2.41
N SER A 45 -9.08 9.63 -1.36
CA SER A 45 -7.90 8.79 -1.44
C SER A 45 -7.98 7.58 -0.53
N LEU A 46 -7.44 6.45 -1.00
CA LEU A 46 -7.05 5.31 -0.17
C LEU A 46 -5.52 5.28 -0.11
N CYS A 47 -4.95 5.23 1.09
CA CYS A 47 -3.51 5.23 1.30
C CYS A 47 -3.10 3.99 2.09
N ASN A 48 -2.13 3.23 1.57
CA ASN A 48 -1.47 2.11 2.25
C ASN A 48 -2.45 1.22 3.05
N PRO A 49 -3.42 0.56 2.39
CA PRO A 49 -4.44 -0.23 3.08
C PRO A 49 -3.81 -1.35 3.95
N PHE A 50 -2.68 -1.91 3.53
CA PHE A 50 -1.93 -2.94 4.26
C PHE A 50 -0.81 -2.37 5.15
N GLY A 51 -0.79 -1.04 5.34
CA GLY A 51 0.32 -0.29 5.91
C GLY A 51 1.45 -0.06 4.91
N ILE A 52 2.59 0.42 5.41
CA ILE A 52 3.75 0.79 4.58
C ILE A 52 4.37 -0.46 3.96
N LEU A 53 4.17 -0.63 2.65
CA LEU A 53 4.84 -1.63 1.82
C LEU A 53 5.66 -0.88 0.77
N PHE A 54 6.98 -0.83 0.94
CA PHE A 54 7.86 0.03 0.13
C PHE A 54 8.82 -0.74 -0.77
N HIS A 55 8.82 -2.07 -0.70
CA HIS A 55 9.55 -2.89 -1.65
C HIS A 55 8.63 -3.25 -2.84
N PRO A 56 9.12 -3.18 -4.10
CA PRO A 56 8.29 -3.40 -5.28
C PRO A 56 7.53 -4.73 -5.27
N LYS A 57 8.17 -5.81 -4.77
CA LYS A 57 7.58 -7.14 -4.79
C LYS A 57 6.34 -7.28 -3.89
N ALA A 58 6.30 -6.70 -2.69
CA ALA A 58 5.07 -6.75 -1.87
C ALA A 58 3.96 -5.90 -2.45
N ILE A 59 4.31 -4.74 -3.04
CA ILE A 59 3.31 -3.90 -3.70
C ILE A 59 2.68 -4.69 -4.86
N GLU A 60 3.50 -5.39 -5.65
CA GLU A 60 3.01 -6.27 -6.71
C GLU A 60 2.18 -7.44 -6.15
N THR A 61 2.64 -8.15 -5.11
CA THR A 61 1.85 -9.20 -4.45
C THR A 61 0.50 -8.68 -3.97
N LEU A 62 0.45 -7.51 -3.30
CA LEU A 62 -0.78 -6.89 -2.81
C LEU A 62 -1.74 -6.56 -3.96
N ILE A 63 -1.24 -5.94 -5.03
CA ILE A 63 -2.05 -5.58 -6.19
C ILE A 63 -2.56 -6.86 -6.87
N GLY A 64 -1.69 -7.85 -7.11
CA GLY A 64 -2.03 -9.12 -7.72
C GLY A 64 -3.09 -9.87 -6.92
N SER A 65 -2.86 -10.10 -5.62
CA SER A 65 -3.80 -10.79 -4.74
C SER A 65 -5.15 -10.06 -4.66
N SER A 66 -5.15 -8.72 -4.69
CA SER A 66 -6.38 -7.93 -4.71
C SER A 66 -7.15 -8.09 -6.01
N VAL A 67 -6.47 -8.06 -7.15
CA VAL A 67 -7.10 -8.19 -8.48
C VAL A 67 -7.60 -9.61 -8.74
N GLU A 68 -6.84 -10.61 -8.33
CA GLU A 68 -7.18 -12.04 -8.48
C GLU A 68 -8.26 -12.49 -7.48
N GLY A 69 -8.45 -11.74 -6.39
CA GLY A 69 -9.41 -12.09 -5.34
C GLY A 69 -8.91 -13.19 -4.40
N THR A 70 -7.60 -13.42 -4.35
CA THR A 70 -6.95 -14.41 -3.46
C THR A 70 -7.29 -14.09 -2.01
N LYS A 71 -7.89 -15.04 -1.29
CA LYS A 71 -8.27 -14.87 0.11
C LYS A 71 -7.10 -15.20 1.02
N TYR A 72 -6.88 -14.36 2.01
CA TYR A 72 -5.97 -14.67 3.12
C TYR A 72 -6.58 -15.80 3.95
N SER A 73 -5.76 -16.80 4.19
CA SER A 73 -6.07 -18.04 4.90
C SER A 73 -5.16 -18.21 6.11
N GLU A 74 -5.43 -19.22 6.92
CA GLU A 74 -4.63 -19.53 8.10
C GLU A 74 -3.14 -19.78 7.83
N GLY A 75 -2.77 -20.18 6.61
CA GLY A 75 -1.38 -20.38 6.20
C GLY A 75 -0.62 -19.08 5.93
N ASP A 76 -1.33 -17.97 5.76
CA ASP A 76 -0.76 -16.66 5.41
C ASP A 76 -0.45 -15.79 6.63
N VAL A 77 -0.72 -16.33 7.83
CA VAL A 77 -0.50 -15.66 9.11
C VAL A 77 0.31 -16.54 10.05
N PHE A 78 1.13 -15.92 10.89
CA PHE A 78 1.98 -16.62 11.86
C PHE A 78 1.95 -15.92 13.22
N PHE A 79 2.10 -16.71 14.28
CA PHE A 79 2.13 -16.19 15.65
C PHE A 79 3.56 -15.88 16.08
N HIS A 80 3.80 -14.66 16.54
CA HIS A 80 5.08 -14.19 17.03
C HIS A 80 4.89 -13.03 18.03
N GLN A 81 5.62 -13.03 19.14
CA GLN A 81 5.53 -11.98 20.17
C GLN A 81 4.07 -11.71 20.62
N GLU A 82 3.36 -12.77 20.98
CA GLU A 82 1.97 -12.72 21.50
C GLU A 82 0.92 -12.17 20.53
N GLN A 83 1.29 -12.01 19.25
CA GLN A 83 0.40 -11.51 18.21
C GLN A 83 0.50 -12.34 16.93
N TRP A 84 -0.54 -12.28 16.13
CA TRP A 84 -0.59 -12.79 14.76
C TRP A 84 -0.12 -11.70 13.79
N HIS A 85 0.68 -12.11 12.82
CA HIS A 85 1.28 -11.26 11.79
C HIS A 85 1.09 -11.89 10.41
N SER A 86 1.28 -11.11 9.35
CA SER A 86 1.40 -11.60 7.98
C SER A 86 2.61 -10.94 7.32
N PHE A 87 3.35 -11.68 6.49
CA PHE A 87 4.48 -11.11 5.74
C PHE A 87 4.03 -10.10 4.67
N ASP A 88 2.75 -10.13 4.29
CA ASP A 88 2.17 -9.23 3.29
C ASP A 88 1.67 -7.89 3.89
N ALA A 89 1.70 -7.76 5.22
CA ALA A 89 1.15 -6.61 5.92
C ALA A 89 2.17 -5.97 6.87
N HIS A 90 2.09 -4.65 7.01
CA HIS A 90 2.83 -3.96 8.06
C HIS A 90 2.35 -4.43 9.44
N SER A 91 3.26 -4.53 10.41
CA SER A 91 2.99 -4.95 11.79
C SER A 91 1.95 -4.11 12.56
N LYS A 92 1.52 -2.98 11.99
CA LYS A 92 0.42 -2.15 12.51
C LYS A 92 -0.93 -2.87 12.39
N LEU A 93 -1.02 -3.85 11.49
CA LEU A 93 -2.22 -4.66 11.29
C LEU A 93 -2.25 -5.89 12.20
N SER A 94 -1.15 -6.23 12.87
CA SER A 94 -1.05 -7.38 13.76
C SER A 94 -2.09 -7.35 14.87
N SER A 95 -2.51 -8.53 15.31
CA SER A 95 -3.65 -8.71 16.22
C SER A 95 -3.39 -9.86 17.17
N SER A 96 -3.89 -9.79 18.39
CA SER A 96 -3.86 -10.94 19.33
C SER A 96 -4.79 -12.08 18.91
N SER A 97 -5.81 -11.81 18.09
CA SER A 97 -6.69 -12.82 17.49
C SER A 97 -6.32 -13.07 16.03
N LYS A 98 -6.14 -14.36 15.69
CA LYS A 98 -5.88 -14.85 14.34
C LYS A 98 -7.02 -14.50 13.40
N GLU A 99 -8.24 -14.75 13.86
CA GLU A 99 -9.49 -14.57 13.14
C GLU A 99 -9.69 -13.09 12.80
N ALA A 100 -9.44 -12.21 13.77
CA ALA A 100 -9.53 -10.77 13.57
C ALA A 100 -8.51 -10.26 12.55
N LEU A 101 -7.27 -10.80 12.54
CA LEU A 101 -6.28 -10.45 11.52
C LEU A 101 -6.74 -10.92 10.13
N LEU A 102 -7.17 -12.17 10.00
CA LEU A 102 -7.61 -12.74 8.72
C LEU A 102 -8.82 -12.00 8.14
N GLU A 103 -9.81 -11.69 8.97
CA GLU A 103 -10.96 -10.89 8.58
C GLU A 103 -10.50 -9.52 8.06
N ARG A 104 -9.65 -8.84 8.83
CA ARG A 104 -9.13 -7.51 8.47
C ARG A 104 -8.36 -7.53 7.16
N LEU A 105 -7.46 -8.49 6.95
CA LEU A 105 -6.70 -8.61 5.69
C LEU A 105 -7.63 -8.83 4.49
N ASN A 106 -8.64 -9.70 4.63
CA ASN A 106 -9.60 -9.96 3.56
C ASN A 106 -10.50 -8.74 3.24
N VAL A 107 -10.92 -7.98 4.27
CA VAL A 107 -11.66 -6.72 4.10
C VAL A 107 -10.80 -5.68 3.39
N LEU A 108 -9.55 -5.49 3.83
CA LEU A 108 -8.61 -4.55 3.22
C LEU A 108 -8.30 -4.93 1.77
N ARG A 109 -8.15 -6.22 1.46
CA ARG A 109 -7.98 -6.71 0.08
C ARG A 109 -9.16 -6.32 -0.78
N GLU A 110 -10.39 -6.57 -0.32
CA GLU A 110 -11.59 -6.20 -1.08
C GLU A 110 -11.72 -4.68 -1.27
N GLN A 111 -11.40 -3.88 -0.24
CA GLN A 111 -11.35 -2.42 -0.34
C GLN A 111 -10.31 -1.97 -1.36
N THR A 112 -9.13 -2.60 -1.36
CA THR A 112 -8.04 -2.33 -2.31
C THR A 112 -8.47 -2.64 -3.73
N PHE A 113 -9.09 -3.80 -3.97
CA PHE A 113 -9.66 -4.16 -5.27
C PHE A 113 -10.68 -3.13 -5.76
N LYS A 114 -11.64 -2.75 -4.91
CA LYS A 114 -12.65 -1.73 -5.23
C LYS A 114 -11.99 -0.39 -5.57
N GLN A 115 -10.96 0.00 -4.83
CA GLN A 115 -10.21 1.22 -5.12
C GLN A 115 -9.46 1.14 -6.44
N ILE A 116 -8.76 0.04 -6.72
CA ILE A 116 -8.04 -0.17 -8.00
C ILE A 116 -8.98 0.00 -9.19
N LYS A 117 -10.21 -0.55 -9.11
CA LYS A 117 -11.19 -0.46 -10.19
C LYS A 117 -11.71 0.95 -10.46
N LYS A 118 -11.77 1.82 -9.44
CA LYS A 118 -12.28 3.19 -9.56
C LYS A 118 -11.19 4.27 -9.64
N ALA A 119 -9.94 3.91 -9.37
CA ALA A 119 -8.87 4.88 -9.23
C ALA A 119 -8.64 5.63 -10.55
N THR A 120 -8.60 6.96 -10.47
CA THR A 120 -8.18 7.80 -11.59
C THR A 120 -6.67 8.03 -11.57
N HIS A 121 -6.06 7.91 -10.38
CA HIS A 121 -4.63 8.08 -10.18
C HIS A 121 -4.11 6.98 -9.25
N VAL A 122 -2.96 6.40 -9.61
CA VAL A 122 -2.22 5.46 -8.77
C VAL A 122 -0.83 6.03 -8.55
N ILE A 123 -0.46 6.23 -7.29
CA ILE A 123 0.84 6.76 -6.88
C ILE A 123 1.56 5.66 -6.11
N VAL A 124 2.76 5.30 -6.59
CA VAL A 124 3.60 4.27 -5.97
C VAL A 124 4.90 4.90 -5.50
N THR A 125 5.24 4.73 -4.22
CA THR A 125 6.48 5.28 -3.62
C THR A 125 7.36 4.13 -3.13
N LEU A 126 8.45 3.88 -3.85
CA LEU A 126 9.38 2.79 -3.55
C LEU A 126 10.45 3.26 -2.55
N GLY A 127 10.91 2.34 -1.70
CA GLY A 127 11.88 2.66 -0.64
C GLY A 127 13.10 1.74 -0.57
N THR A 128 13.18 0.68 -1.38
CA THR A 128 14.34 -0.22 -1.40
C THR A 128 14.43 -1.04 -2.68
N ALA A 129 15.65 -1.44 -3.06
CA ALA A 129 15.94 -2.43 -4.11
C ALA A 129 16.21 -3.84 -3.54
N TRP A 130 16.19 -4.00 -2.21
CA TRP A 130 16.46 -5.27 -1.53
C TRP A 130 15.16 -5.98 -1.13
N VAL A 131 15.11 -7.29 -1.34
CA VAL A 131 13.97 -8.14 -0.96
C VAL A 131 14.49 -9.30 -0.12
N TYR A 132 13.76 -9.63 0.95
CA TYR A 132 14.06 -10.75 1.83
C TYR A 132 13.06 -11.87 1.58
N ARG A 133 13.55 -13.11 1.54
CA ARG A 133 12.75 -14.32 1.42
C ARG A 133 12.86 -15.12 2.72
N PHE A 134 11.73 -15.62 3.21
CA PHE A 134 11.74 -16.56 4.32
C PHE A 134 12.22 -17.93 3.83
N LEU A 135 13.28 -18.48 4.46
CA LEU A 135 14.01 -19.65 3.96
C LEU A 135 13.32 -21.01 4.22
N LYS A 136 12.12 -21.04 4.81
CA LYS A 136 11.47 -22.31 5.20
C LYS A 136 10.84 -23.08 4.03
N SER A 137 11.04 -22.63 2.79
CA SER A 137 10.36 -23.10 1.59
C SER A 137 11.31 -23.48 0.43
N ASP A 138 12.47 -24.07 0.74
CA ASP A 138 13.28 -24.85 -0.23
C ASP A 138 13.32 -26.33 0.19
#